data_AF-A0A1F9PJX6-F1
#
_entry.id   AF-A0A1F9PJX6-F1
#
_cell.length_a   1.000
_cell.length_b   1.000
_cell.length_c   1.000
_cell.angle_alpha   90.00
_cell.angle_beta   90.00
_cell.angle_gamma   90.00
#
_symmetry.space_group_name_H-M   'P 1'
#
loop_
_entity.id
_entity.type
_entity.pdbx_description
1 polymer ?
#
loop_
_entity_poly.entity_id
_entity_poly.type
_entity_poly.pdbx_seq_one_letter_code
_entity_poly.pdbx_strand_id
1 'polypeptide(L)'
;MPMLYFSLSVGVMHVTLALVLGARSALRKGSRKEAIFRLANVVLILAGAVLMVSFIFPAQRGVLLPALMTVGVVVPLILVTGGLMAPLEMVKNIGNVISYARIMAIGLSSVFIANAANTLSGKTGDVVSGLVVGALLHILSIVLGLFSPTIHTLRLHYVEFFSKFIEQGGRKFEPFKK
;
A
#
# COMPACT_ATOMS: atom_id res chain seq x y z
N MET A 1 -0.35 -0.96 -17.32
CA MET A 1 -0.60 0.41 -16.84
C MET A 1 -1.86 0.55 -15.97
N PRO A 2 -3.07 0.08 -16.34
CA PRO A 2 -4.27 0.31 -15.51
C PRO A 2 -4.19 -0.35 -14.11
N MET A 3 -3.60 -1.53 -14.02
CA MET A 3 -3.44 -2.25 -12.75
C MET A 3 -2.51 -1.54 -11.76
N LEU A 4 -1.51 -0.78 -12.25
CA LEU A 4 -0.61 -0.01 -11.38
C LEU A 4 -1.35 1.15 -10.73
N TYR A 5 -2.15 1.90 -11.51
CA TYR A 5 -2.93 3.02 -11.00
C TYR A 5 -3.97 2.57 -9.98
N PHE A 6 -4.65 1.46 -10.26
CA PHE A 6 -5.56 0.83 -9.30
C PHE A 6 -4.83 0.44 -8.00
N SER A 7 -3.68 -0.22 -8.13
CA SER A 7 -2.91 -0.68 -6.99
C SER A 7 -2.40 0.49 -6.12
N LEU A 8 -1.93 1.57 -6.74
CA LEU A 8 -1.45 2.75 -6.03
C LEU A 8 -2.60 3.56 -5.41
N SER A 9 -3.76 3.65 -6.05
CA SER A 9 -4.91 4.35 -5.48
C SER A 9 -5.41 3.65 -4.22
N VAL A 10 -5.45 2.31 -4.22
CA VAL A 10 -5.74 1.52 -3.02
C VAL A 10 -4.70 1.79 -1.92
N GLY A 11 -3.42 1.87 -2.27
CA GLY A 11 -2.34 2.20 -1.33
C GLY A 11 -2.49 3.59 -0.72
N VAL A 12 -2.74 4.62 -1.53
CA VAL A 12 -3.00 5.98 -1.05
C VAL A 12 -4.20 5.99 -0.10
N MET A 13 -5.30 5.32 -0.45
CA MET A 13 -6.49 5.26 0.39
C MET A 13 -6.21 4.56 1.73
N HIS A 14 -5.58 3.38 1.71
CA HIS A 14 -5.36 2.59 2.92
C HIS A 14 -4.32 3.24 3.86
N VAL A 15 -3.24 3.79 3.32
CA VAL A 15 -2.22 4.50 4.12
C VAL A 15 -2.77 5.80 4.71
N THR A 16 -3.60 6.53 3.96
CA THR A 16 -4.30 7.73 4.46
C THR A 16 -5.20 7.37 5.63
N LEU A 17 -6.03 6.32 5.50
CA LEU A 17 -6.88 5.84 6.58
C LEU A 17 -6.07 5.48 7.83
N ALA A 18 -4.94 4.79 7.67
CA ALA A 18 -4.06 4.43 8.78
C ALA A 18 -3.55 5.65 9.55
N LEU A 19 -3.13 6.71 8.82
CA LEU A 19 -2.65 7.95 9.41
C LEU A 19 -3.76 8.75 10.08
N VAL A 20 -4.98 8.79 9.51
CA VAL A 20 -6.14 9.44 10.12
C VAL A 20 -6.51 8.78 11.44
N LEU A 21 -6.51 7.43 11.50
CA LEU A 21 -6.74 6.69 12.74
C LEU A 21 -5.63 6.96 13.76
N GLY A 22 -4.37 7.03 13.33
CA GLY A 22 -3.25 7.42 14.17
C GLY A 22 -3.39 8.84 14.74
N ALA A 23 -3.81 9.80 13.91
CA ALA A 23 -4.06 11.18 14.33
C ALA A 23 -5.21 11.26 15.36
N ARG A 24 -6.30 10.52 15.13
CA ARG A 24 -7.43 10.43 16.08
C ARG A 24 -7.00 9.82 17.42
N SER A 25 -6.12 8.82 17.40
CA SER A 25 -5.55 8.23 18.62
C SER A 25 -4.69 9.23 19.39
N ALA A 26 -3.80 9.96 18.71
CA ALA A 26 -2.95 10.99 19.32
C ALA A 26 -3.77 12.14 19.94
N LEU A 27 -4.85 12.57 19.27
CA LEU A 27 -5.79 13.56 19.81
C LEU A 27 -6.45 13.09 21.11
N ARG A 28 -6.81 11.81 21.22
CA ARG A 28 -7.38 11.24 22.47
C ARG A 28 -6.38 11.20 23.61
N LYS A 29 -5.07 11.09 23.32
CA LYS A 29 -3.98 11.11 24.31
C LYS A 29 -3.55 12.53 24.71
N GLY A 30 -4.12 13.57 24.09
CA GLY A 30 -3.82 14.97 24.38
C GLY A 30 -2.52 15.51 23.77
N SER A 31 -1.79 14.72 22.95
CA SER A 31 -0.52 15.13 22.33
C SER A 31 -0.75 15.99 21.07
N ARG A 32 -1.03 17.29 21.25
CA ARG A 32 -1.32 18.22 20.14
C ARG A 32 -0.23 18.28 19.06
N LYS A 33 1.05 18.22 19.44
CA LYS A 33 2.18 18.23 18.48
C LYS A 33 2.19 16.98 17.59
N GLU A 34 1.94 15.81 18.18
CA GLU A 34 1.93 14.54 17.45
C GLU A 34 0.71 14.45 16.51
N ALA A 35 -0.44 14.96 16.95
CA ALA A 35 -1.63 15.05 16.11
C ALA A 35 -1.40 15.92 14.86
N ILE A 36 -0.78 17.10 15.03
CA ILE A 36 -0.44 17.99 13.91
C ILE A 36 0.54 17.31 12.95
N PHE A 37 1.57 16.65 13.47
CA PHE A 37 2.54 15.92 12.65
C PHE A 37 1.90 14.78 11.85
N ARG A 38 0.97 14.02 12.44
CA ARG A 38 0.25 12.95 11.75
C ARG A 38 -0.73 13.50 10.69
N LEU A 39 -1.41 14.61 10.97
CA LEU A 39 -2.26 15.30 10.00
C LEU A 39 -1.46 15.90 8.84
N ALA A 40 -0.29 16.48 9.11
CA ALA A 40 0.59 17.01 8.08
C ALA A 40 1.06 15.89 7.13
N ASN A 41 1.40 14.71 7.66
CA ASN A 41 1.71 13.52 6.85
C ASN A 41 0.53 13.05 5.98
N VAL A 42 -0.72 13.17 6.45
CA VAL A 42 -1.92 12.89 5.62
C VAL A 42 -1.97 13.84 4.43
N VAL A 43 -1.84 15.16 4.68
CA VAL A 43 -1.87 16.17 3.64
C VAL A 43 -0.74 15.96 2.62
N LEU A 44 0.46 15.59 3.08
CA LEU A 44 1.60 15.29 2.21
C LEU A 44 1.32 14.11 1.26
N ILE A 45 0.73 13.02 1.75
CA ILE A 45 0.40 11.85 0.91
C ILE A 45 -0.67 12.22 -0.12
N LEU A 46 -1.70 12.96 0.28
CA LEU A 46 -2.76 13.42 -0.63
C LEU A 46 -2.21 14.38 -1.70
N ALA A 47 -1.37 15.35 -1.31
CA ALA A 47 -0.71 16.26 -2.24
C ALA A 47 0.19 15.49 -3.22
N GLY A 48 0.96 14.52 -2.73
CA GLY A 48 1.78 13.63 -3.57
C GLY A 48 0.95 12.82 -4.57
N ALA A 49 -0.21 12.31 -4.16
CA ALA A 49 -1.13 11.59 -5.04
C ALA A 49 -1.70 12.50 -6.14
N VAL A 50 -2.10 13.73 -5.80
CA VAL A 50 -2.58 14.73 -6.77
C VAL A 50 -1.50 15.14 -7.76
N LEU A 51 -0.25 15.32 -7.29
CA LEU A 51 0.89 15.56 -8.17
C LEU A 51 1.07 14.40 -9.15
N MET A 52 1.06 13.16 -8.66
CA MET A 52 1.20 11.98 -9.51
C MET A 52 0.13 11.93 -10.61
N VAL A 53 -1.14 12.15 -10.27
CA VAL A 53 -2.25 12.19 -11.25
C VAL A 53 -2.05 13.31 -12.26
N SER A 54 -1.61 14.50 -11.82
CA SER A 54 -1.45 15.66 -12.70
C SER A 54 -0.27 15.52 -13.68
N PHE A 55 0.76 14.74 -13.33
CA PHE A 55 1.86 14.38 -14.25
C PHE A 55 1.41 13.36 -15.32
N ILE A 56 0.50 12.45 -14.96
CA ILE A 56 0.01 11.40 -15.87
C ILE A 56 -1.07 11.93 -16.82
N PHE A 57 -1.95 12.82 -16.34
CA PHE A 57 -3.03 13.40 -17.13
C PHE A 57 -2.79 14.90 -17.39
N PRO A 58 -2.18 15.26 -18.53
CA PRO A 58 -1.82 16.66 -18.83
C PRO A 58 -3.04 17.60 -18.99
N ALA A 59 -4.25 17.07 -19.09
CA ALA A 59 -5.50 17.84 -19.08
C ALA A 59 -5.81 18.53 -17.74
N GLN A 60 -5.13 18.16 -16.64
CA GLN A 60 -5.40 18.65 -15.28
C GLN A 60 -4.26 19.49 -14.69
N ARG A 61 -3.38 20.06 -15.53
CA ARG A 61 -2.21 20.85 -15.09
C ARG A 61 -2.55 22.06 -14.19
N GLY A 62 -3.79 22.53 -14.17
CA GLY A 62 -4.23 23.59 -13.25
C GLY A 62 -4.10 23.23 -11.76
N VAL A 63 -4.05 21.93 -11.42
CA VAL A 63 -3.95 21.44 -10.03
C VAL A 63 -2.49 21.21 -9.60
N LEU A 64 -1.53 21.24 -10.54
CA LEU A 64 -0.08 21.05 -10.23
C LEU A 64 0.46 22.14 -9.32
N LEU A 65 0.15 23.41 -9.63
CA LEU A 65 0.66 24.58 -8.91
C LEU A 65 0.19 24.57 -7.44
N PRO A 66 -1.12 24.43 -7.14
CA PRO A 66 -1.59 24.27 -5.77
C PRO A 66 -0.95 23.07 -5.05
N ALA A 67 -0.86 21.92 -5.72
CA ALA A 67 -0.31 20.72 -5.09
C ALA A 67 1.19 20.88 -4.76
N LEU A 68 1.97 21.48 -5.65
CA LEU A 68 3.39 21.74 -5.40
C LEU A 68 3.59 22.75 -4.25
N MET A 69 2.77 23.79 -4.20
CA MET A 69 2.76 24.75 -3.09
C MET A 69 2.42 24.08 -1.76
N THR A 70 1.43 23.17 -1.74
CA THR A 70 1.09 22.44 -0.51
C THR A 70 2.25 21.57 -0.03
N VAL A 71 2.97 20.89 -0.93
CA VAL A 71 4.18 20.13 -0.56
C VAL A 71 5.24 21.07 0.02
N GLY A 72 5.49 22.21 -0.64
CA GLY A 72 6.47 23.21 -0.20
C GLY A 72 6.20 23.79 1.19
N VAL A 73 4.93 23.89 1.61
CA VAL A 73 4.52 24.38 2.94
C VAL A 73 4.52 23.25 3.99
N VAL A 74 4.07 22.07 3.62
CA VAL A 74 3.87 20.95 4.55
C VAL A 74 5.21 20.31 4.94
N VAL A 75 6.19 20.24 4.03
CA VAL A 75 7.50 19.63 4.33
C VAL A 75 8.24 20.36 5.47
N PRO A 76 8.41 21.70 5.45
CA PRO A 76 8.98 22.43 6.58
C PRO A 76 8.20 22.24 7.89
N LEU A 77 6.87 22.23 7.83
CA LEU A 77 6.02 22.03 9.01
C LEU A 77 6.28 20.65 9.65
N ILE A 78 6.44 19.60 8.84
CA ILE A 78 6.76 18.25 9.32
C ILE A 78 8.15 18.22 9.96
N LEU A 79 9.15 18.89 9.37
CA LEU A 79 10.51 18.94 9.94
C LEU A 79 10.53 19.66 11.30
N VAL A 80 9.79 20.75 11.45
CA VAL A 80 9.69 21.50 12.71
C VAL A 80 8.94 20.71 13.79
N THR A 81 7.90 19.96 13.41
CA THR A 81 7.05 19.22 14.36
C THR A 81 7.60 17.85 14.74
N GLY A 82 8.23 17.13 13.80
CA GLY A 82 8.75 15.77 13.98
C GLY A 82 10.26 15.68 14.23
N GLY A 83 10.99 16.79 14.19
CA GLY A 83 12.42 16.84 14.47
C GLY A 83 13.24 15.93 13.55
N LEU A 84 14.26 15.26 14.10
CA LEU A 84 15.19 14.40 13.33
C LEU A 84 14.53 13.13 12.76
N MET A 85 13.40 12.69 13.29
CA MET A 85 12.71 11.47 12.82
C MET A 85 11.76 11.75 11.63
N ALA A 86 11.42 13.01 11.37
CA ALA A 86 10.49 13.43 10.33
C ALA A 86 10.86 12.91 8.91
N PRO A 87 12.11 13.06 8.41
CA PRO A 87 12.46 12.59 7.07
C PRO A 87 12.34 11.07 6.91
N LEU A 88 12.71 10.31 7.94
CA LEU A 88 12.61 8.85 7.94
C LEU A 88 11.16 8.40 7.84
N GLU A 89 10.26 9.06 8.56
CA GLU A 89 8.84 8.79 8.47
C GLU A 89 8.23 9.15 7.11
N MET A 90 8.64 10.26 6.49
CA MET A 90 8.20 10.63 5.15
C MET A 90 8.59 9.55 4.11
N VAL A 91 9.85 9.11 4.14
CA VAL A 91 10.34 8.05 3.25
C VAL A 91 9.60 6.74 3.52
N LYS A 92 9.38 6.38 4.79
CA LYS A 92 8.57 5.21 5.17
C LYS A 92 7.14 5.31 4.63
N ASN A 93 6.52 6.48 4.72
CA ASN A 93 5.15 6.72 4.26
C ASN A 93 5.01 6.54 2.74
N ILE A 94 5.97 7.07 1.98
CA ILE A 94 6.04 6.88 0.52
C ILE A 94 6.30 5.40 0.19
N GLY A 95 7.25 4.77 0.88
CA GLY A 95 7.55 3.35 0.71
C GLY A 95 6.36 2.43 1.00
N ASN A 96 5.52 2.79 1.97
CA ASN A 96 4.27 2.07 2.25
C ASN A 96 3.30 2.17 1.07
N VAL A 97 3.11 3.34 0.47
CA VAL A 97 2.24 3.48 -0.73
C VAL A 97 2.80 2.68 -1.91
N ILE A 98 4.10 2.77 -2.16
CA ILE A 98 4.77 2.01 -3.25
C ILE A 98 4.66 0.50 -3.01
N SER A 99 4.66 0.05 -1.76
CA SER A 99 4.52 -1.37 -1.42
C SER A 99 3.21 -1.98 -1.90
N TYR A 100 2.17 -1.18 -2.15
CA TYR A 100 0.93 -1.67 -2.75
C TYR A 100 1.12 -2.14 -4.17
N ALA A 101 2.11 -1.64 -4.93
CA ALA A 101 2.43 -2.14 -6.28
C ALA A 101 2.66 -3.66 -6.31
N ARG A 102 2.92 -4.28 -5.15
CA ARG A 102 2.93 -5.74 -4.98
C ARG A 102 1.60 -6.40 -5.35
N ILE A 103 0.45 -5.79 -5.08
CA ILE A 103 -0.88 -6.29 -5.48
C ILE A 103 -0.93 -6.48 -6.99
N MET A 104 -0.49 -5.46 -7.75
CA MET A 104 -0.36 -5.57 -9.20
C MET A 104 0.60 -6.70 -9.59
N ALA A 105 1.79 -6.78 -8.98
CA ALA A 105 2.78 -7.79 -9.33
C ALA A 105 2.25 -9.23 -9.15
N ILE A 106 1.54 -9.51 -8.04
CA ILE A 106 0.95 -10.83 -7.78
C ILE A 106 -0.15 -11.14 -8.80
N GLY A 107 -1.03 -10.18 -9.09
CA GLY A 107 -2.11 -10.36 -10.06
C GLY A 107 -1.60 -10.62 -11.48
N LEU A 108 -0.61 -9.84 -11.93
CA LEU A 108 0.01 -10.03 -13.25
C LEU A 108 0.79 -11.35 -13.33
N SER A 109 1.50 -11.74 -12.26
CA SER A 109 2.23 -13.00 -12.21
C SER A 109 1.29 -14.20 -12.35
N SER A 110 0.13 -14.19 -11.68
CA SER A 110 -0.87 -15.26 -11.82
C SER A 110 -1.40 -15.38 -13.25
N VAL A 111 -1.70 -14.25 -13.90
CA VAL A 111 -2.14 -14.23 -15.31
C VAL A 111 -1.05 -14.77 -16.24
N PHE A 112 0.21 -14.41 -16.02
CA PHE A 112 1.32 -14.91 -16.84
C PHE A 112 1.56 -16.40 -16.67
N ILE A 113 1.45 -16.93 -15.44
CA ILE A 113 1.55 -18.37 -15.20
C ILE A 113 0.39 -19.11 -15.88
N ALA A 114 -0.84 -18.60 -15.80
CA ALA A 114 -1.99 -19.19 -16.48
C ALA A 114 -1.84 -19.15 -18.01
N ASN A 115 -1.31 -18.06 -18.57
CA ASN A 115 -1.07 -17.97 -20.01
C ASN A 115 0.06 -18.93 -20.46
N ALA A 116 1.11 -19.07 -19.65
CA ALA A 116 2.16 -20.05 -19.89
C ALA A 116 1.60 -21.49 -19.84
N ALA A 117 0.70 -21.78 -18.90
CA ALA A 117 0.01 -23.07 -18.81
C ALA A 117 -0.75 -23.39 -20.10
N ASN A 118 -1.56 -22.46 -20.59
CA ASN A 118 -2.31 -22.61 -21.84
C ASN A 118 -1.38 -22.78 -23.05
N THR A 119 -0.28 -22.01 -23.10
CA THR A 119 0.66 -22.05 -24.22
C THR A 119 1.43 -23.36 -24.27
N LEU A 120 1.88 -23.89 -23.11
CA LEU A 120 2.62 -25.14 -23.02
C LEU A 120 1.71 -26.35 -23.28
N SER A 121 0.48 -26.32 -22.76
CA SER A 121 -0.55 -27.33 -23.02
C SER A 121 -0.93 -27.41 -24.49
N GLY A 122 -1.08 -26.26 -25.18
CA GLY A 122 -1.40 -26.23 -26.61
C GLY A 122 -0.24 -26.64 -27.53
N LYS A 123 1.01 -26.56 -27.07
CA LYS A 123 2.21 -26.90 -27.85
C LYS A 123 2.66 -28.35 -27.69
N THR A 124 2.01 -29.15 -26.84
CA THR A 124 2.44 -30.52 -26.53
C THR A 124 2.17 -31.50 -27.68
N GLY A 125 1.35 -31.12 -28.67
CA GLY A 125 1.10 -31.89 -29.90
C GLY A 125 0.20 -33.11 -29.73
N ASP A 126 0.05 -33.62 -28.51
CA ASP A 126 -0.85 -34.70 -28.12
C ASP A 126 -1.84 -34.24 -27.03
N VAL A 127 -3.09 -34.73 -27.12
CA VAL A 127 -4.20 -34.31 -26.26
C VAL A 127 -3.99 -34.77 -24.82
N VAL A 128 -3.45 -35.98 -24.62
CA VAL A 128 -3.25 -36.55 -23.27
C VAL A 128 -2.12 -35.80 -22.56
N SER A 129 -0.98 -35.62 -23.22
CA SER A 129 0.15 -34.86 -22.66
C SER A 129 -0.19 -33.39 -22.40
N GLY A 130 -0.93 -32.74 -23.32
CA GLY A 130 -1.41 -31.37 -23.15
C GLY A 130 -2.35 -31.21 -21.95
N LEU A 131 -3.25 -32.18 -21.73
CA LEU A 131 -4.15 -32.20 -20.58
C LEU A 131 -3.36 -32.33 -19.26
N VAL A 132 -2.39 -33.24 -19.19
CA VAL A 132 -1.57 -33.45 -17.99
C VAL A 132 -0.76 -32.21 -17.66
N VAL A 133 -0.04 -31.64 -18.62
CA VAL A 133 0.77 -30.44 -18.42
C VAL A 133 -0.09 -29.24 -18.05
N GLY A 134 -1.21 -29.05 -18.77
CA GLY A 134 -2.16 -27.97 -18.49
C GLY A 134 -2.76 -28.08 -17.09
N ALA A 135 -3.22 -29.26 -16.69
CA ALA A 135 -3.80 -29.50 -15.37
C ALA A 135 -2.77 -29.22 -14.25
N LEU A 136 -1.54 -29.72 -14.38
CA LEU A 136 -0.49 -29.48 -13.39
C LEU A 136 -0.16 -27.99 -13.22
N LEU A 137 0.00 -27.27 -14.33
CA LEU A 137 0.32 -25.83 -14.30
C LEU A 137 -0.85 -24.98 -13.81
N HIS A 138 -2.10 -25.36 -14.10
CA HIS A 138 -3.28 -24.69 -13.55
C HIS A 138 -3.46 -24.96 -12.06
N ILE A 139 -3.21 -26.19 -11.58
CA ILE A 139 -3.20 -26.50 -10.14
C ILE A 139 -2.15 -25.64 -9.44
N LEU A 140 -0.94 -25.56 -9.99
CA LEU A 140 0.12 -24.68 -9.45
C LEU A 140 -0.35 -23.21 -9.43
N SER A 141 -0.95 -22.73 -10.51
CA SER A 141 -1.49 -21.37 -10.59
C SER A 141 -2.53 -21.08 -9.51
N ILE A 142 -3.43 -22.03 -9.23
CA ILE A 142 -4.45 -21.91 -8.19
C ILE A 142 -3.81 -21.89 -6.80
N VAL A 143 -2.86 -22.79 -6.53
CA VAL A 143 -2.15 -22.84 -5.23
C VAL A 143 -1.43 -21.51 -4.99
N LEU A 144 -0.62 -21.05 -5.95
CA LEU A 144 0.09 -19.77 -5.84
C LEU A 144 -0.89 -18.59 -5.72
N GLY A 145 -2.00 -18.63 -6.46
CA GLY A 145 -3.07 -17.64 -6.42
C GLY A 145 -3.81 -17.57 -5.09
N LEU A 146 -3.81 -18.63 -4.28
CA LEU A 146 -4.41 -18.63 -2.94
C LEU A 146 -3.41 -18.16 -1.87
N PHE A 147 -2.20 -18.72 -1.87
CA PHE A 147 -1.22 -18.45 -0.81
C PHE A 147 -0.54 -17.08 -0.95
N SER A 148 -0.13 -16.68 -2.16
CA SER A 148 0.65 -15.46 -2.37
C SER A 148 -0.12 -14.17 -1.99
N PRO A 149 -1.38 -13.95 -2.44
CA PRO A 149 -2.14 -12.78 -2.03
C PRO A 149 -2.43 -12.75 -0.53
N THR A 150 -2.65 -13.91 0.09
CA THR A 150 -2.95 -14.01 1.53
C THR A 150 -1.79 -13.49 2.38
N ILE A 151 -0.57 -13.97 2.12
CA ILE A 151 0.64 -13.54 2.85
C ILE A 151 0.93 -12.06 2.59
N HIS A 152 0.75 -11.60 1.36
CA HIS A 152 1.00 -10.21 1.02
C HIS A 152 -0.02 -9.26 1.61
N THR A 153 -1.30 -9.64 1.64
CA THR A 153 -2.36 -8.89 2.35
C THR A 153 -2.04 -8.78 3.83
N LEU A 154 -1.55 -9.86 4.45
CA LEU A 154 -1.11 -9.87 5.84
C LEU A 154 -0.03 -8.80 6.09
N ARG A 155 0.99 -8.75 5.23
CA ARG A 155 2.05 -7.74 5.32
C ARG A 155 1.50 -6.31 5.24
N LEU A 156 0.61 -6.04 4.29
CA LEU A 156 -0.01 -4.71 4.14
C LEU A 156 -0.73 -4.31 5.44
N HIS A 157 -1.42 -5.24 6.10
CA HIS A 157 -2.11 -4.96 7.36
C HIS A 157 -1.14 -4.75 8.53
N TYR A 158 -0.20 -5.67 8.75
CA TYR A 158 0.67 -5.61 9.94
C TYR A 158 1.73 -4.51 9.84
N VAL A 159 2.41 -4.42 8.70
CA VAL A 159 3.59 -3.54 8.56
C VAL A 159 3.17 -2.14 8.16
N GLU A 160 2.17 -2.01 7.29
CA GLU A 160 1.88 -0.73 6.64
C GLU A 160 0.67 -0.03 7.28
N PHE A 161 -0.34 -0.77 7.73
CA PHE A 161 -1.54 -0.23 8.38
C PHE A 161 -1.41 -0.17 9.92
N PHE A 162 -1.19 -1.29 10.60
CA PHE A 162 -1.16 -1.37 12.07
C PHE A 162 -0.01 -0.58 12.70
N SER A 163 1.16 -0.54 12.04
CA SER A 163 2.32 0.22 12.55
C SER A 163 2.08 1.72 12.65
N LYS A 164 1.00 2.25 12.05
CA LYS A 164 0.68 3.67 12.02
C LYS A 164 -0.13 4.13 13.23
N PHE A 165 -0.90 3.26 13.87
CA PHE A 165 -1.82 3.66 14.94
C PHE A 165 -1.75 2.78 16.20
N ILE A 166 -1.13 1.60 16.12
CA ILE A 166 -0.96 0.73 17.27
C ILE A 166 0.42 1.00 17.88
N GLU A 167 0.43 1.46 19.13
CA GLU A 167 1.63 1.42 19.98
C GLU A 167 1.82 -0.01 20.48
N GLN A 168 3.00 -0.58 20.22
CA GLN A 168 3.35 -1.90 20.71
C GLN A 168 3.75 -1.78 22.19
N GLY A 169 3.20 -2.64 23.07
CA GLY A 169 3.58 -2.68 24.49
C GLY A 169 2.45 -2.57 25.53
N GLY A 170 1.18 -2.71 25.14
CA GLY A 170 0.07 -2.75 26.11
C GLY A 170 0.15 -3.97 27.04
N ARG A 171 -0.29 -3.82 28.30
CA ARG A 171 -0.47 -4.97 29.20
C ARG A 171 -1.66 -5.79 28.74
N LYS A 172 -1.46 -7.11 28.60
CA LYS A 172 -2.55 -8.06 28.37
C LYS A 172 -3.50 -7.97 29.57
N PHE A 173 -4.80 -7.82 29.30
CA PHE A 173 -5.80 -7.85 30.36
C PHE A 173 -5.83 -9.26 30.97
N GLU A 174 -5.48 -9.36 32.24
CA GLU A 174 -5.65 -10.58 33.02
C GLU A 174 -6.91 -10.41 33.86
N PRO A 175 -8.04 -11.05 33.49
CA PRO A 175 -9.23 -11.00 34.32
C PRO A 175 -8.93 -11.68 35.66
N PHE A 176 -9.58 -11.20 36.73
CA PHE A 176 -9.57 -11.89 38.01
C PHE A 176 -10.07 -13.34 37.81
N LYS A 177 -9.15 -14.30 37.95
CA LYS A 177 -9.52 -15.71 38.05
C LYS A 177 -10.13 -15.93 39.44
N LYS A 178 -11.31 -16.54 39.49
CA LYS A 178 -11.91 -17.03 40.73
C LYS A 178 -11.12 -18.22 41.27
#